data_AF-A0AAV0TE87-F1
#
_entry.id   AF-A0AAV0TE87-F1
#
_cell.length_a   1.000
_cell.length_b   1.000
_cell.length_c   1.000
_cell.angle_alpha   90.00
_cell.angle_beta   90.00
_cell.angle_gamma   90.00
#
_symmetry.space_group_name_H-M   'P 1'
#
loop_
_entity.id
_entity.type
_entity.pdbx_description
1 polymer ?
#
loop_
_entity_poly.entity_id
_entity_poly.type
_entity_poly.pdbx_seq_one_letter_code
_entity_poly.pdbx_strand_id
1 'polypeptide(L)'
;MGTEQDQQEDAPEIVSEFPAPPRFFALYAEGPTCGPTPPKPMEPTYHMFGSPYSTLDVVPDLLQPGKKLYAPERDDADVLMDYKAQMKKINHSLLANFVELIDVLIKKPSLFNEKLDDMELLFLNMHNLINAFRPHQARETVIQILKTQVQDRKNASTDDVAAVDGISPAEIDDDVKMENADGSGVVGNGGGRTNVSGAVGALMPTPVQQEQEQKACEARRMQEQFFSALEAAMN
;
A
#
# COMPACT_ATOMS: atom_id res chain seq x y z
N MET A 1 13.63 -48.07 -48.81
CA MET A 1 12.89 -46.79 -48.92
C MET A 1 11.73 -46.85 -47.96
N GLY A 2 11.59 -45.85 -47.10
CA GLY A 2 10.54 -45.79 -46.09
C GLY A 2 10.99 -44.87 -44.96
N THR A 3 11.02 -43.57 -45.24
CA THR A 3 11.20 -42.50 -44.26
C THR A 3 9.92 -42.36 -43.45
N GLU A 4 9.96 -42.69 -42.17
CA GLU A 4 8.91 -42.28 -41.23
C GLU A 4 9.33 -40.94 -40.61
N GLN A 5 8.77 -39.89 -41.19
CA GLN A 5 8.69 -38.55 -40.61
C GLN A 5 7.61 -38.60 -39.53
N ASP A 6 8.02 -38.58 -38.25
CA ASP A 6 7.07 -38.24 -37.19
C ASP A 6 7.09 -36.74 -36.95
N GLN A 7 5.87 -36.22 -36.98
CA GLN A 7 5.49 -34.84 -37.09
C GLN A 7 5.79 -34.10 -35.80
N GLN A 8 6.57 -33.03 -35.90
CA GLN A 8 6.69 -32.01 -34.88
C GLN A 8 5.32 -31.31 -34.76
N GLU A 9 4.51 -31.72 -33.78
CA GLU A 9 3.29 -30.98 -33.40
C GLU A 9 3.70 -29.61 -32.86
N ASP A 10 3.43 -28.58 -33.67
CA ASP A 10 3.53 -27.17 -33.32
C ASP A 10 2.38 -26.82 -32.36
N ALA A 11 2.57 -27.12 -31.07
CA ALA A 11 1.69 -26.66 -30.00
C ALA A 11 1.83 -25.14 -29.86
N PRO A 12 0.73 -24.39 -29.62
CA PRO A 12 0.78 -22.94 -29.56
C PRO A 12 1.78 -22.52 -28.49
N GLU A 13 2.85 -21.84 -28.90
CA GLU A 13 3.83 -21.26 -28.01
C GLU A 13 3.13 -20.18 -27.18
N ILE A 14 2.64 -20.57 -26.01
CA ILE A 14 2.17 -19.63 -24.99
C ILE A 14 3.43 -18.89 -24.56
N VAL A 15 3.71 -17.77 -25.22
CA VAL A 15 4.79 -16.85 -24.86
C VAL A 15 4.43 -16.30 -23.49
N SER A 16 4.92 -16.98 -22.46
CA SER A 16 4.87 -16.52 -21.09
C SER A 16 5.63 -15.20 -21.04
N GLU A 17 4.91 -14.12 -20.73
CA GLU A 17 5.49 -12.78 -20.52
C GLU A 17 6.50 -12.77 -19.36
N PHE A 18 6.45 -13.81 -18.51
CA PHE A 18 7.41 -14.06 -17.47
C PHE A 18 8.54 -14.97 -17.98
N PRO A 19 9.81 -14.56 -17.81
CA PRO A 19 10.94 -15.41 -18.14
C PRO A 19 10.90 -16.69 -17.29
N ALA A 20 11.34 -17.80 -17.87
CA ALA A 20 11.50 -19.04 -17.13
C ALA A 20 12.38 -18.80 -15.88
N PRO A 21 12.06 -19.48 -14.76
CA PRO A 21 12.80 -19.28 -13.52
C PRO A 21 14.29 -19.59 -13.73
N PRO A 22 15.20 -18.85 -13.08
CA PRO A 22 16.63 -19.08 -13.24
C PRO A 22 17.02 -20.53 -12.89
N ARG A 23 17.88 -21.16 -13.70
CA ARG A 23 18.24 -22.59 -13.60
C ARG A 23 18.70 -23.09 -12.23
N PHE A 24 19.07 -22.21 -11.29
CA PHE A 24 19.47 -22.61 -9.94
C PHE A 24 18.35 -23.33 -9.18
N PHE A 25 17.07 -23.18 -9.57
CA PHE A 25 15.96 -23.89 -8.93
C PHE A 25 16.14 -25.41 -8.97
N ALA A 26 16.80 -25.96 -10.00
CA ALA A 26 17.07 -27.39 -10.13
C ALA A 26 18.00 -27.93 -9.03
N LEU A 27 18.80 -27.07 -8.40
CA LEU A 27 19.69 -27.43 -7.30
C LEU A 27 18.92 -27.68 -5.98
N TYR A 28 17.63 -27.35 -5.95
CA TYR A 28 16.76 -27.56 -4.79
C TYR A 28 15.79 -28.74 -5.00
N ALA A 29 15.99 -29.58 -6.03
CA ALA A 29 15.10 -30.69 -6.37
C ALA A 29 14.94 -31.72 -5.23
N GLU A 30 16.02 -31.97 -4.48
CA GLU A 30 16.05 -32.93 -3.38
C GLU A 30 15.77 -32.29 -2.00
N GLY A 31 15.55 -30.96 -1.96
CA GLY A 31 15.16 -30.24 -0.75
C GLY A 31 15.85 -28.88 -0.53
N PRO A 32 15.46 -28.15 0.52
CA PRO A 32 15.90 -26.77 0.78
C PRO A 32 17.40 -26.60 1.06
N THR A 33 18.08 -27.68 1.45
CA THR A 33 19.50 -27.70 1.87
C THR A 33 20.47 -28.12 0.76
N CYS A 34 19.95 -28.53 -0.40
CA CYS A 34 20.75 -29.07 -1.51
C CYS A 34 21.38 -27.96 -2.37
N GLY A 35 20.75 -26.79 -2.44
CA GLY A 35 21.27 -25.64 -3.16
C GLY A 35 22.34 -24.86 -2.38
N PRO A 36 23.18 -24.06 -3.07
CA PRO A 36 24.12 -23.18 -2.42
C PRO A 36 23.39 -22.22 -1.47
N THR A 37 23.97 -21.97 -0.29
CA THR A 37 23.45 -20.94 0.61
C THR A 37 23.46 -19.59 -0.11
N PRO A 38 22.44 -18.73 0.11
CA PRO A 38 22.43 -17.40 -0.48
C PRO A 38 23.74 -16.68 -0.15
N PRO A 39 24.27 -15.85 -1.09
CA PRO A 39 25.45 -15.07 -0.83
C PRO A 39 25.27 -14.26 0.45
N LYS A 40 26.34 -14.10 1.21
CA LYS A 40 26.30 -13.29 2.45
C LYS A 40 25.73 -11.90 2.11
N PRO A 41 24.90 -11.31 2.98
CA PRO A 41 24.42 -9.94 2.80
C PRO A 41 25.59 -9.05 2.41
N MET A 42 25.42 -8.28 1.34
CA MET A 42 26.42 -7.33 0.91
C MET A 42 26.73 -6.37 2.07
N GLU A 43 27.98 -5.92 2.17
CA GLU A 43 28.38 -4.82 3.04
C GLU A 43 27.40 -3.66 2.90
N PRO A 44 27.24 -2.79 3.93
CA PRO A 44 26.10 -1.89 4.07
C PRO A 44 25.91 -0.89 2.92
N THR A 45 26.78 -0.87 1.91
CA THR A 45 26.66 -0.06 0.70
C THR A 45 26.85 -0.91 -0.56
N TYR A 46 25.86 -0.93 -1.45
CA TYR A 46 25.94 -1.57 -2.78
C TYR A 46 25.69 -0.53 -3.88
N HIS A 47 26.31 -0.68 -5.06
CA HIS A 47 26.05 0.25 -6.17
C HIS A 47 24.93 -0.28 -7.05
N MET A 48 23.88 0.51 -7.24
CA MET A 48 22.79 0.24 -8.17
C MET A 48 22.77 1.34 -9.22
N PHE A 49 22.91 0.98 -10.50
CA PHE A 49 22.95 1.93 -11.63
C PHE A 49 23.96 3.08 -11.45
N GLY A 50 25.13 2.78 -10.89
CA GLY A 50 26.19 3.76 -10.64
C GLY A 50 26.03 4.59 -9.37
N SER A 51 24.91 4.49 -8.66
CA SER A 51 24.68 5.17 -7.39
C SER A 51 24.93 4.24 -6.20
N PRO A 52 25.69 4.65 -5.18
CA PRO A 52 25.81 3.88 -3.94
C PRO A 52 24.50 3.94 -3.14
N TYR A 53 23.96 2.79 -2.78
CA TYR A 53 22.78 2.60 -1.94
C TYR A 53 23.17 1.88 -0.65
N SER A 54 22.60 2.33 0.47
CA SER A 54 22.76 1.65 1.76
C SER A 54 21.73 0.53 1.92
N THR A 55 22.13 -0.62 2.47
CA THR A 55 21.19 -1.68 2.88
C THR A 55 20.51 -1.37 4.22
N LEU A 56 21.02 -0.38 4.96
CA LEU A 56 20.40 0.10 6.19
C LEU A 56 19.31 1.11 5.85
N ASP A 57 18.06 0.76 6.17
CA ASP A 57 16.89 1.64 6.10
C ASP A 57 16.87 2.58 7.32
N VAL A 58 17.84 3.48 7.37
CA VAL A 58 17.90 4.55 8.38
C VAL A 58 17.73 5.85 7.64
N VAL A 59 16.68 6.61 7.98
CA VAL A 59 16.52 7.97 7.48
C VAL A 59 17.74 8.77 7.91
N PRO A 60 18.57 9.26 6.96
CA PRO A 60 19.76 10.01 7.32
C PRO A 60 19.38 11.20 8.18
N ASP A 61 20.08 11.36 9.31
CA ASP A 61 19.90 12.52 10.15
C ASP A 61 20.43 13.75 9.40
N LEU A 62 19.51 14.65 9.06
CA LEU A 62 19.84 15.84 8.28
C LEU A 62 20.61 16.87 9.12
N LEU A 63 20.66 16.70 10.44
CA LEU A 63 21.35 17.61 11.34
C LEU A 63 22.73 17.09 11.76
N GLN A 64 23.68 18.01 11.83
CA GLN A 64 24.96 17.77 12.50
C GLN A 64 24.71 17.47 13.99
N PRO A 65 25.53 16.61 14.62
CA PRO A 65 25.42 16.33 16.05
C PRO A 65 25.52 17.63 16.86
N GLY A 66 24.57 17.85 17.78
CA GLY A 66 24.48 19.05 18.62
C GLY A 66 23.55 20.17 18.10
N LYS A 67 23.00 20.05 16.89
CA LYS A 67 22.05 21.03 16.33
C LYS A 67 20.57 20.68 16.52
N LYS A 68 20.28 19.58 17.22
CA LYS A 68 18.90 19.12 17.50
C LYS A 68 18.31 19.91 18.67
N LEU A 69 17.32 20.74 18.40
CA LEU A 69 16.62 21.53 19.44
C LEU A 69 15.57 20.75 20.23
N TYR A 70 15.33 19.49 19.86
CA TYR A 70 14.21 18.67 20.34
C TYR A 70 14.66 17.38 21.03
N ALA A 71 15.97 17.14 21.15
CA ALA A 71 16.48 16.03 21.94
C ALA A 71 16.21 16.30 23.43
N PRO A 72 15.70 15.32 24.20
CA PRO A 72 15.66 15.46 25.65
C PRO A 72 17.11 15.61 26.14
N GLU A 73 17.37 16.58 27.04
CA GLU A 73 18.67 16.72 27.72
C GLU A 73 19.01 15.53 28.64
N ARG A 74 18.13 14.52 28.70
CA ARG A 74 18.32 13.30 29.46
C ARG A 74 18.31 12.11 28.52
N ASP A 75 19.32 11.27 28.68
CA ASP A 75 19.50 9.95 28.06
C ASP A 75 18.42 8.91 28.46
N ASP A 76 17.23 9.36 28.87
CA ASP A 76 16.13 8.53 29.30
C ASP A 76 15.37 8.08 28.05
N ALA A 77 15.88 7.03 27.39
CA ALA A 77 15.36 6.43 26.17
C ALA A 77 13.89 5.93 26.23
N ASP A 78 13.19 6.13 27.35
CA ASP A 78 11.84 5.63 27.63
C ASP A 78 10.79 6.75 27.85
N VAL A 79 11.19 8.03 27.74
CA VAL A 79 10.20 9.10 27.74
C VAL A 79 9.57 9.16 26.34
N LEU A 80 8.32 8.72 26.23
CA LEU A 80 7.45 8.90 25.06
C LEU A 80 7.55 10.35 24.59
N MET A 81 8.38 10.59 23.58
CA MET A 81 8.65 11.93 23.07
C MET A 81 7.35 12.51 22.51
N ASP A 82 6.86 13.59 23.11
CA ASP A 82 5.67 14.28 22.59
C ASP A 82 6.05 15.10 21.34
N TYR A 83 6.02 14.43 20.18
CA TYR A 83 6.27 15.02 18.86
C TYR A 83 5.40 16.26 18.62
N LYS A 84 4.17 16.29 19.13
CA LYS A 84 3.24 17.41 18.95
C LYS A 84 3.70 18.63 19.73
N ALA A 85 4.11 18.46 20.99
CA ALA A 85 4.63 19.56 21.79
C ALA A 85 5.94 20.12 21.21
N GLN A 86 6.85 19.25 20.77
CA GLN A 86 8.11 19.68 20.16
C GLN A 86 7.90 20.43 18.85
N MET A 87 7.00 19.94 17.98
CA MET A 87 6.67 20.63 16.73
C MET A 87 6.07 22.01 17.00
N LYS A 88 5.18 22.14 17.98
CA LYS A 88 4.62 23.43 18.40
C LYS A 88 5.70 24.39 18.91
N LYS A 89 6.65 23.90 19.71
CA LYS A 89 7.76 24.70 20.23
C LYS A 89 8.62 25.25 19.09
N ILE A 90 8.96 24.42 18.10
CA ILE A 90 9.74 24.85 16.94
C ILE A 90 8.93 25.85 16.10
N ASN A 91 7.64 25.62 15.87
CA ASN A 91 6.77 26.54 15.15
C ASN A 91 6.68 27.93 15.81
N HIS A 92 6.52 27.98 17.13
CA HIS A 92 6.54 29.26 17.85
C HIS A 92 7.90 29.95 17.75
N SER A 93 9.00 29.19 17.83
CA SER A 93 10.36 29.73 17.66
C SER A 93 10.59 30.27 16.25
N LEU A 94 10.06 29.60 15.23
CA LEU A 94 10.13 30.04 13.83
C LEU A 94 9.38 31.36 13.63
N LEU A 95 8.17 31.46 14.17
CA LEU A 95 7.38 32.69 14.06
C LEU A 95 8.05 33.86 14.78
N ALA A 96 8.60 33.63 15.98
CA ALA A 96 9.37 34.63 16.71
C ALA A 96 10.58 35.10 15.91
N ASN A 97 11.34 34.17 15.31
CA ASN A 97 12.49 34.50 14.47
C ASN A 97 12.09 35.28 13.21
N PHE A 98 10.95 34.95 12.59
CA PHE A 98 10.42 35.69 11.45
C PHE A 98 10.07 37.15 11.81
N VAL A 99 9.45 37.38 12.97
CA VAL A 99 9.17 38.75 13.45
C VAL A 99 10.48 39.48 13.75
N GLU A 100 11.46 38.82 14.37
CA GLU A 100 12.80 39.38 14.58
C GLU A 100 13.51 39.74 13.27
N LEU A 101 13.37 38.91 12.22
CA LEU A 101 13.91 39.21 10.91
C LEU A 101 13.30 40.48 10.32
N ILE A 102 11.98 40.65 10.40
CA ILE A 102 11.31 41.89 9.95
C ILE A 102 11.87 43.10 10.70
N ASP A 103 12.04 42.97 12.01
CA ASP A 103 12.60 44.00 12.87
C ASP A 103 14.05 44.36 12.51
N VAL A 104 14.87 43.35 12.19
CA VAL A 104 16.26 43.53 11.73
C VAL A 104 16.28 44.19 10.36
N LEU A 105 15.40 43.83 9.43
CA LEU A 105 15.31 44.47 8.12
C LEU A 105 14.96 45.96 8.21
N ILE A 106 14.15 46.36 9.19
CA ILE A 106 13.80 47.77 9.44
C ILE A 106 14.96 48.52 10.10
N LYS A 107 15.63 47.94 11.10
CA LYS A 107 16.65 48.63 11.92
C LYS A 107 18.05 48.56 11.32
N LYS A 108 18.49 47.39 10.84
CA LYS A 108 19.84 47.08 10.36
C LYS A 108 19.81 45.96 9.30
N PRO A 109 19.60 46.29 8.02
CA PRO A 109 19.47 45.28 6.97
C PRO A 109 20.75 44.46 6.71
N SER A 110 21.92 44.86 7.22
CA SER A 110 23.17 44.13 7.01
C SER A 110 23.27 42.81 7.79
N LEU A 111 22.46 42.61 8.84
CA LEU A 111 22.49 41.43 9.70
C LEU A 111 21.39 40.40 9.35
N PHE A 112 20.72 40.53 8.20
CA PHE A 112 19.61 39.64 7.85
C PHE A 112 20.03 38.17 7.67
N ASN A 113 21.25 37.92 7.17
CA ASN A 113 21.74 36.56 6.90
C ASN A 113 21.80 35.70 8.15
N GLU A 114 22.21 36.25 9.30
CA GLU A 114 22.28 35.50 10.55
C GLU A 114 20.90 34.98 10.98
N LYS A 115 19.85 35.80 10.79
CA LYS A 115 18.47 35.40 11.07
C LYS A 115 17.91 34.42 10.03
N LEU A 116 18.34 34.50 8.77
CA LEU A 116 18.00 33.48 7.78
C LEU A 116 18.62 32.13 8.13
N ASP A 117 19.90 32.10 8.50
CA ASP A 117 20.60 30.87 8.91
C ASP A 117 19.92 30.21 10.12
N ASP A 118 19.47 31.01 11.10
CA ASP A 118 18.68 30.53 12.24
C ASP A 118 17.34 29.90 11.79
N MET A 119 16.65 30.51 10.82
CA MET A 119 15.40 29.95 10.30
C MET A 119 15.63 28.67 9.50
N GLU A 120 16.67 28.61 8.66
CA GLU A 120 17.05 27.39 7.96
C GLU A 120 17.30 26.24 8.93
N LEU A 121 17.98 26.53 10.04
CA LEU A 121 18.20 25.57 11.10
C LEU A 121 16.88 25.08 11.73
N LEU A 122 15.92 25.98 11.98
CA LEU A 122 14.60 25.62 12.51
C LEU A 122 13.81 24.73 11.52
N PHE A 123 13.86 25.02 10.21
CA PHE A 123 13.25 24.17 9.18
C PHE A 123 13.87 22.78 9.12
N LEU A 124 15.20 22.70 9.21
CA LEU A 124 15.90 21.42 9.24
C LEU A 124 15.51 20.58 10.46
N ASN A 125 15.34 21.22 11.62
CA ASN A 125 14.85 20.57 12.84
C ASN A 125 13.41 20.04 12.68
N MET A 126 12.51 20.82 12.07
CA MET A 126 11.15 20.33 11.79
C MET A 126 11.16 19.15 10.82
N HIS A 127 11.97 19.21 9.76
CA HIS A 127 12.08 18.13 8.79
C HIS A 127 12.53 16.83 9.48
N ASN A 128 13.50 16.93 10.37
CA ASN A 128 13.98 15.78 11.10
C ASN A 128 12.94 15.22 12.09
N LEU A 129 12.16 16.10 12.73
CA LEU A 129 11.07 15.68 13.62
C LEU A 129 9.96 14.95 12.84
N ILE A 130 9.64 15.41 11.61
CA ILE A 130 8.70 14.73 10.70
C ILE A 130 9.26 13.37 10.29
N ASN A 131 10.55 13.30 9.95
CA ASN A 131 11.22 12.04 9.59
C ASN A 131 11.16 11.02 10.74
N ALA A 132 11.44 11.45 11.96
CA ALA A 132 11.35 10.61 13.16
C ALA A 132 9.91 10.13 13.43
N PHE A 133 8.89 10.88 13.01
CA PHE A 133 7.49 10.49 13.17
C PHE A 133 6.99 9.47 12.11
N ARG A 134 7.70 9.28 10.98
CA ARG A 134 7.28 8.39 9.89
C ARG A 134 6.99 6.95 10.32
N PRO A 135 7.81 6.29 11.16
CA PRO A 135 7.53 4.91 11.59
C PRO A 135 6.25 4.81 12.42
N HIS A 136 5.93 5.83 13.22
CA HIS A 136 4.67 5.89 13.96
C HIS A 136 3.49 6.03 13.01
N GLN A 137 3.58 6.94 12.03
CA GLN A 137 2.56 7.12 11.00
C GLN A 137 2.28 5.82 10.25
N ALA A 138 3.32 5.10 9.81
CA ALA A 138 3.18 3.84 9.09
C ALA A 138 2.43 2.78 9.91
N ARG A 139 2.72 2.67 11.22
CA ARG A 139 2.01 1.74 12.12
C ARG A 139 0.54 2.08 12.25
N GLU A 140 0.20 3.36 12.46
CA GLU A 140 -1.20 3.80 12.56
C GLU A 140 -1.96 3.58 11.24
N THR A 141 -1.32 3.81 10.10
CA THR A 141 -1.88 3.50 8.78
C THR A 141 -2.17 2.02 8.62
N VAL A 142 -1.24 1.14 9.00
CA VAL A 142 -1.45 -0.32 8.97
C VAL A 142 -2.60 -0.73 9.88
N ILE A 143 -2.63 -0.23 11.12
CA ILE A 143 -3.73 -0.49 12.07
C ILE A 143 -5.08 -0.06 11.48
N GLN A 144 -5.14 1.10 10.85
CA GLN A 144 -6.36 1.59 10.23
C GLN A 144 -6.82 0.69 9.07
N ILE A 145 -5.90 0.26 8.21
CA ILE A 145 -6.19 -0.69 7.12
C ILE A 145 -6.77 -1.99 7.69
N LEU A 146 -6.14 -2.56 8.73
CA LEU A 146 -6.63 -3.79 9.34
C LEU A 146 -8.00 -3.62 9.99
N LYS A 147 -8.27 -2.48 10.65
CA LYS A 147 -9.58 -2.17 11.22
C LYS A 147 -10.66 -2.12 10.13
N THR A 148 -10.39 -1.46 9.02
CA THR A 148 -11.30 -1.41 7.87
C THR A 148 -11.57 -2.81 7.31
N GLN A 149 -10.53 -3.63 7.09
CA GLN A 149 -10.69 -5.00 6.60
C GLN A 149 -11.51 -5.90 7.54
N VAL A 150 -11.38 -5.72 8.86
CA VAL A 150 -12.21 -6.45 9.83
C VAL A 150 -13.65 -5.97 9.77
N GLN A 151 -13.88 -4.67 9.64
CA GLN A 151 -15.22 -4.11 9.54
C GLN A 151 -15.93 -4.55 8.26
N ASP A 152 -15.25 -4.50 7.11
CA ASP A 152 -15.80 -4.90 5.81
C ASP A 152 -16.22 -6.37 5.81
N ARG A 153 -15.39 -7.26 6.39
CA ARG A 153 -15.73 -8.68 6.53
C ARG A 153 -16.93 -8.91 7.46
N LYS A 154 -17.02 -8.16 8.56
CA LYS A 154 -18.19 -8.24 9.47
C LYS A 154 -19.47 -7.82 8.76
N ASN A 155 -19.43 -6.71 8.02
CA ASN A 155 -20.58 -6.19 7.29
C ASN A 155 -21.05 -7.17 6.22
N ALA A 156 -20.12 -7.73 5.43
CA ALA A 156 -20.45 -8.76 4.42
C ALA A 156 -21.12 -9.98 5.06
N SER A 157 -20.55 -10.51 6.16
CA SER A 157 -21.14 -11.66 6.86
C SER A 157 -22.51 -11.36 7.48
N THR A 158 -22.77 -10.13 7.95
CA THR A 158 -24.10 -9.76 8.48
C THR A 158 -25.12 -9.52 7.38
N ASP A 159 -24.71 -8.98 6.24
CA ASP A 159 -25.60 -8.77 5.09
C ASP A 159 -26.03 -10.12 4.49
N ASP A 160 -25.10 -11.08 4.39
CA ASP A 160 -25.40 -12.46 3.95
C ASP A 160 -26.39 -13.16 4.90
N VAL A 161 -26.23 -13.02 6.22
CA VAL A 161 -27.11 -13.65 7.22
C VAL A 161 -28.47 -12.94 7.30
N ALA A 162 -28.52 -11.61 7.19
CA ALA A 162 -29.77 -10.86 7.17
C ALA A 162 -30.61 -11.15 5.90
N ALA A 163 -29.95 -11.45 4.77
CA ALA A 163 -30.64 -11.89 3.55
C ALA A 163 -31.21 -13.32 3.69
N VAL A 164 -30.58 -14.19 4.48
CA VAL A 164 -31.08 -15.56 4.75
C VAL A 164 -32.24 -15.57 5.74
N ASP A 165 -32.21 -14.76 6.81
CA ASP A 165 -33.31 -14.67 7.79
C ASP A 165 -34.56 -13.92 7.27
N GLY A 166 -34.44 -13.22 6.13
CA GLY A 166 -35.56 -12.61 5.40
C GLY A 166 -36.42 -13.60 4.59
N ILE A 167 -36.00 -14.86 4.48
CA ILE A 167 -36.77 -15.93 3.83
C ILE A 167 -37.46 -16.73 4.94
N SER A 168 -38.67 -16.31 5.30
CA SER A 168 -39.57 -17.12 6.11
C SER A 168 -39.82 -18.48 5.42
N PRO A 169 -39.82 -19.62 6.15
CA PRO A 169 -40.17 -20.91 5.57
C PRO A 169 -41.68 -20.95 5.37
N ALA A 170 -42.13 -20.46 4.22
CA ALA A 170 -43.46 -20.70 3.71
C ALA A 170 -43.49 -22.13 3.15
N GLU A 171 -44.32 -22.96 3.79
CA GLU A 171 -44.88 -24.23 3.30
C GLU A 171 -43.96 -25.47 3.34
N ILE A 172 -43.84 -26.06 4.54
CA ILE A 172 -43.79 -27.53 4.65
C ILE A 172 -45.24 -27.95 4.88
N ASP A 173 -45.94 -28.24 3.79
CA ASP A 173 -47.23 -28.94 3.84
C ASP A 173 -46.94 -30.43 4.07
N ASP A 174 -47.67 -30.99 5.02
CA ASP A 174 -47.65 -32.39 5.40
C ASP A 174 -48.19 -33.28 4.27
N ASP A 175 -47.79 -34.57 4.32
CA ASP A 175 -48.24 -35.71 3.51
C ASP A 175 -47.67 -35.90 2.07
N VAL A 176 -46.84 -36.95 1.89
CA VAL A 176 -47.11 -38.11 1.00
C VAL A 176 -46.00 -39.18 1.16
N LYS A 177 -46.40 -40.25 1.88
CA LYS A 177 -46.24 -41.69 1.59
C LYS A 177 -44.91 -42.24 1.04
N MET A 178 -44.31 -43.10 1.87
CA MET A 178 -43.26 -44.06 1.53
C MET A 178 -43.74 -45.11 0.51
N GLU A 179 -43.01 -45.30 -0.59
CA GLU A 179 -42.96 -46.55 -1.37
C GLU A 179 -41.56 -46.71 -1.99
N ASN A 180 -40.98 -47.91 -1.80
CA ASN A 180 -39.66 -48.30 -2.30
C ASN A 180 -39.73 -48.69 -3.79
N ALA A 181 -38.72 -48.35 -4.59
CA ALA A 181 -38.34 -49.15 -5.76
C ALA A 181 -36.89 -48.87 -6.22
N ASP A 182 -36.14 -49.96 -6.32
CA ASP A 182 -34.81 -50.13 -6.92
C ASP A 182 -34.80 -49.79 -8.42
N GLY A 183 -33.67 -49.34 -8.97
CA GLY A 183 -33.57 -48.99 -10.39
C GLY A 183 -32.25 -48.34 -10.84
N SER A 184 -31.26 -49.18 -11.11
CA SER A 184 -30.03 -48.88 -11.88
C SER A 184 -30.30 -48.34 -13.30
N GLY A 185 -29.51 -47.36 -13.80
CA GLY A 185 -29.56 -46.91 -15.20
C GLY A 185 -28.66 -45.73 -15.65
N VAL A 186 -27.36 -45.98 -15.84
CA VAL A 186 -26.53 -45.72 -17.06
C VAL A 186 -26.92 -44.64 -18.12
N VAL A 187 -25.95 -43.72 -18.38
CA VAL A 187 -25.47 -43.13 -19.68
C VAL A 187 -26.07 -41.83 -20.29
N GLY A 188 -25.13 -40.94 -20.73
CA GLY A 188 -25.18 -40.16 -21.99
C GLY A 188 -25.20 -38.62 -21.81
N ASN A 189 -24.16 -37.80 -22.02
CA ASN A 189 -23.25 -37.51 -23.16
C ASN A 189 -23.73 -36.37 -24.11
N GLY A 190 -22.81 -35.45 -24.45
CA GLY A 190 -22.87 -34.48 -25.57
C GLY A 190 -23.27 -33.06 -25.16
N GLY A 191 -22.46 -32.00 -25.32
CA GLY A 191 -21.73 -31.51 -26.51
C GLY A 191 -22.32 -30.13 -26.84
N GLY A 192 -21.62 -29.00 -26.78
CA GLY A 192 -20.46 -28.62 -27.58
C GLY A 192 -20.91 -27.91 -28.88
N ARG A 193 -20.41 -26.68 -29.09
CA ARG A 193 -20.29 -25.85 -30.34
C ARG A 193 -21.03 -24.51 -30.31
N THR A 194 -20.35 -23.37 -30.11
CA THR A 194 -19.55 -22.52 -31.06
C THR A 194 -20.37 -21.85 -32.18
N ASN A 195 -20.39 -20.51 -32.24
CA ASN A 195 -19.58 -19.67 -33.16
C ASN A 195 -19.91 -18.17 -32.94
N VAL A 196 -18.94 -17.32 -32.57
CA VAL A 196 -18.18 -16.36 -33.41
C VAL A 196 -19.04 -15.30 -34.13
N SER A 197 -18.82 -14.03 -33.79
CA SER A 197 -18.44 -13.00 -34.76
C SER A 197 -17.89 -11.75 -34.08
N GLY A 198 -16.78 -11.22 -34.59
CA GLY A 198 -16.14 -10.01 -34.08
C GLY A 198 -16.91 -8.74 -34.45
N ALA A 199 -16.86 -7.76 -33.56
CA ALA A 199 -17.16 -6.37 -33.87
C ALA A 199 -16.29 -5.48 -32.98
N VAL A 200 -15.43 -4.69 -33.63
CA VAL A 200 -14.77 -3.52 -33.07
C VAL A 200 -15.84 -2.55 -32.54
N GLY A 201 -15.85 -2.27 -31.24
CA GLY A 201 -16.80 -1.36 -30.60
C GLY A 201 -16.44 -1.14 -29.12
N ALA A 202 -16.46 0.12 -28.69
CA ALA A 202 -15.99 0.62 -27.41
C ALA A 202 -16.33 -0.28 -26.19
N LEU A 203 -15.31 -0.66 -25.42
CA LEU A 203 -15.48 -1.37 -24.14
C LEU A 203 -16.27 -0.48 -23.17
N MET A 204 -17.48 -0.92 -22.83
CA MET A 204 -18.16 -0.47 -21.62
C MET A 204 -17.43 -1.07 -20.40
N PRO A 205 -17.19 -0.30 -19.33
CA PRO A 205 -16.49 -0.78 -18.14
C PRO A 205 -17.28 -1.89 -17.45
N THR A 206 -16.57 -2.90 -16.95
CA THR A 206 -17.16 -3.99 -16.16
C THR A 206 -17.76 -3.44 -14.84
N PRO A 207 -18.81 -4.07 -14.27
CA PRO A 207 -19.48 -3.55 -13.06
C PRO A 207 -18.55 -3.38 -11.85
N VAL A 208 -17.47 -4.18 -11.78
CA VAL A 208 -16.43 -4.06 -10.73
C VAL A 208 -15.57 -2.80 -10.94
N GLN A 209 -15.25 -2.45 -12.19
CA GLN A 209 -14.53 -1.20 -12.49
C GLN A 209 -15.39 0.04 -12.26
N GLN A 210 -16.70 -0.05 -12.49
CA GLN A 210 -17.62 1.07 -12.26
C GLN A 210 -17.77 1.41 -10.76
N GLU A 211 -17.81 0.40 -9.88
CA GLU A 211 -17.84 0.62 -8.43
C GLU A 211 -16.52 1.24 -7.93
N GLN A 212 -15.39 0.81 -8.49
CA GLN A 212 -14.08 1.32 -8.09
C GLN A 212 -13.87 2.77 -8.56
N GLU A 213 -14.35 3.12 -9.75
CA GLU A 213 -14.36 4.50 -10.26
C GLU A 213 -15.30 5.41 -9.46
N GLN A 214 -16.46 4.91 -9.02
CA GLN A 214 -17.37 5.66 -8.15
C GLN A 214 -16.71 5.96 -6.79
N LYS A 215 -16.08 4.97 -6.16
CA LYS A 215 -15.33 5.17 -4.90
C LYS A 215 -14.17 6.16 -5.06
N ALA A 216 -13.47 6.12 -6.19
CA ALA A 216 -12.41 7.08 -6.50
C ALA A 216 -12.94 8.51 -6.72
N CYS A 217 -14.11 8.65 -7.35
CA CYS A 217 -14.77 9.93 -7.58
C CYS A 217 -15.29 10.54 -6.27
N GLU A 218 -15.88 9.72 -5.39
CA GLU A 218 -16.33 10.15 -4.06
C GLU A 218 -15.15 10.58 -3.17
N ALA A 219 -14.03 9.85 -3.20
CA ALA A 219 -12.83 10.22 -2.47
C ALA A 219 -12.26 11.59 -2.92
N ARG A 220 -12.26 11.86 -4.23
CA ARG A 220 -11.85 13.17 -4.77
C ARG A 220 -12.79 14.29 -4.34
N ARG A 221 -14.11 14.04 -4.39
CA ARG A 221 -15.11 15.01 -3.94
C ARG A 221 -14.97 15.35 -2.45
N MET A 222 -14.65 14.35 -1.62
CA MET A 222 -14.42 14.56 -0.19
C MET A 222 -13.14 15.37 0.06
N GLN A 223 -12.08 15.15 -0.72
CA GLN A 223 -10.87 15.98 -0.65
C GLN A 223 -11.16 17.44 -1.05
N GLU A 224 -11.86 17.66 -2.16
CA GLU A 224 -12.20 19.02 -2.63
C GLU A 224 -13.07 19.77 -1.61
N GLN A 225 -14.05 19.10 -1.00
CA GLN A 225 -14.86 19.68 0.07
C GLN A 225 -14.02 20.03 1.30
N PHE A 226 -13.06 19.18 1.68
CA PHE A 226 -12.14 19.45 2.78
C PHE A 226 -11.27 20.68 2.51
N PHE A 227 -10.66 20.77 1.32
CA PHE A 227 -9.81 21.91 0.96
C PHE A 227 -10.61 23.21 0.81
N SER A 228 -11.82 23.14 0.26
CA SER A 228 -12.71 24.31 0.18
C SER A 228 -13.16 24.79 1.56
N ALA A 229 -13.46 23.88 2.49
CA ALA A 229 -13.80 24.24 3.87
C ALA A 229 -12.61 24.88 4.62
N LEU A 230 -11.38 24.42 4.32
CA LEU A 230 -10.16 25.00 4.86
C LEU A 230 -9.93 26.43 4.34
N GLU A 231 -10.16 26.66 3.05
CA GLU A 231 -10.05 27.98 2.41
C GLU A 231 -11.11 28.95 2.94
N ALA A 232 -12.34 28.49 3.15
CA ALA A 232 -13.41 29.27 3.75
C ALA A 232 -13.19 29.62 5.24
N ALA A 233 -12.39 28.81 5.96
CA ALA A 233 -12.03 29.08 7.36
C ALA A 233 -10.81 29.99 7.51
N MET A 234 -10.05 30.24 6.42
CA MET A 234 -8.86 31.09 6.41
C MET A 234 -9.13 32.52 5.92
N ASN A 235 -10.28 32.79 5.31
CA ASN A 235 -10.80 34.14 5.01
C ASN A 235 -11.79 34.61 6.07
#